data_AF-A0A914QQ23-F1
#
_entry.id   AF-A0A914QQ23-F1
#
_cell.length_a   1.000
_cell.length_b   1.000
_cell.length_c   1.000
_cell.angle_alpha   90.00
_cell.angle_beta   90.00
_cell.angle_gamma   90.00
#
_symmetry.space_group_name_H-M   'P 1'
#
loop_
_entity.id
_entity.type
_entity.pdbx_description
1 polymer ?
#
loop_
_entity_poly.entity_id
_entity_poly.type
_entity_poly.pdbx_seq_one_letter_code
_entity_poly.pdbx_strand_id
1 'polypeptide(L)'
;MLDNVFLSGEANTFFTDSASADFWIGANKLFIPGNWSWSDGTSWNFDDFGKEDNISNCGAVQLQTGKWIPANCLDVKPFSCLVNEAASEPITTSKPTTCLDTWTYYSTTGYCYRLFVDASTWLEAEDRCKVDGAHLASIHDEDENLFVANFANYPGANVCDAHKQIWTGLYTEDSKALKWKWTDGTPYDYKNWFPGFPIPGVSNCAYMHIAPICNHKTGLIANNIDSCKSLIARYVCKSLPS
;
A
#
# COMPACT_ATOMS: atom_id res chain seq x y z
N MET A 1 -15.42 -21.33 3.98
CA MET A 1 -15.84 -21.59 2.59
C MET A 1 -16.99 -20.64 2.35
N LEU A 2 -16.85 -19.67 1.45
CA LEU A 2 -17.92 -18.73 1.12
C LEU A 2 -19.12 -19.55 0.65
N ASP A 3 -20.16 -19.59 1.46
CA ASP A 3 -21.38 -20.31 1.13
C ASP A 3 -22.16 -19.44 0.13
N ASN A 4 -22.25 -19.86 -1.13
CA ASN A 4 -22.97 -19.14 -2.19
C ASN A 4 -24.46 -18.91 -1.82
N VAL A 5 -24.98 -19.64 -0.84
CA VAL A 5 -26.31 -19.42 -0.24
C VAL A 5 -26.38 -18.07 0.48
N PHE A 6 -25.30 -17.63 1.15
CA PHE A 6 -25.22 -16.32 1.82
C PHE A 6 -25.13 -15.17 0.81
N LEU A 7 -24.32 -15.35 -0.24
CA LEU A 7 -24.08 -14.31 -1.26
C LEU A 7 -25.30 -14.00 -2.15
N SER A 8 -26.23 -14.94 -2.31
CA SER A 8 -27.41 -14.75 -3.18
C SER A 8 -28.70 -14.42 -2.42
N GLY A 9 -28.87 -14.89 -1.18
CA GLY A 9 -30.08 -14.66 -0.39
C GLY A 9 -30.18 -13.26 0.24
N GLU A 10 -29.11 -12.80 0.89
CA GLU A 10 -29.10 -11.54 1.64
C GLU A 10 -28.81 -10.33 0.75
N ALA A 11 -28.01 -10.51 -0.31
CA ALA A 11 -27.74 -9.46 -1.30
C ALA A 11 -29.01 -8.98 -2.03
N ASN A 12 -29.96 -9.90 -2.29
CA ASN A 12 -31.21 -9.58 -2.97
C ASN A 12 -32.20 -8.79 -2.11
N THR A 13 -32.00 -8.72 -0.79
CA THR A 13 -32.74 -7.83 0.11
C THR A 13 -32.02 -6.49 0.30
N PHE A 14 -30.68 -6.50 0.34
CA PHE A 14 -29.86 -5.31 0.60
C PHE A 14 -29.68 -4.37 -0.59
N PHE A 15 -29.66 -4.89 -1.81
CA PHE A 15 -29.36 -4.10 -3.03
C PHE A 15 -30.60 -3.72 -3.86
N THR A 16 -31.80 -3.91 -3.30
CA THR A 16 -33.12 -3.69 -3.95
C THR A 16 -33.31 -2.28 -4.51
N ASP A 17 -32.70 -1.26 -3.89
CA ASP A 17 -32.80 0.15 -4.29
C ASP A 17 -31.59 0.68 -5.09
N SER A 18 -30.59 -0.17 -5.37
CA SER A 18 -29.43 0.24 -6.16
C SER A 18 -29.71 0.12 -7.66
N ALA A 19 -29.35 1.16 -8.43
CA ALA A 19 -29.60 1.21 -9.87
C ALA A 19 -28.88 0.11 -10.69
N SER A 20 -27.94 -0.62 -10.08
CA SER A 20 -27.25 -1.77 -10.65
C SER A 20 -27.50 -3.01 -9.81
N ALA A 21 -28.18 -4.01 -10.37
CA ALA A 21 -28.48 -5.25 -9.68
C ALA A 21 -27.21 -6.07 -9.34
N ASP A 22 -26.10 -5.92 -10.07
CA ASP A 22 -24.86 -6.65 -9.80
C ASP A 22 -24.02 -5.98 -8.71
N PHE A 23 -23.26 -6.76 -7.94
CA PHE A 23 -22.41 -6.24 -6.86
C PHE A 23 -20.98 -6.80 -6.90
N TRP A 24 -20.02 -6.01 -6.43
CA TRP A 24 -18.62 -6.38 -6.36
C TRP A 24 -18.33 -7.43 -5.28
N ILE A 25 -17.43 -8.35 -5.63
CA ILE A 25 -16.75 -9.27 -4.72
C ILE A 25 -15.23 -9.07 -4.82
N GLY A 26 -14.47 -9.67 -3.90
CA GLY A 26 -13.01 -9.49 -3.85
C GLY A 26 -12.21 -10.14 -4.99
N ALA A 27 -12.86 -10.85 -5.92
CA ALA A 27 -12.17 -11.57 -7.00
C ALA A 27 -11.59 -10.60 -8.03
N ASN A 28 -10.29 -10.70 -8.33
CA ASN A 28 -9.64 -9.85 -9.33
C ASN A 28 -8.38 -10.48 -9.95
N LYS A 29 -7.97 -9.95 -11.11
CA LYS A 29 -6.72 -10.29 -11.84
C LYS A 29 -5.66 -9.19 -11.74
N LEU A 30 -5.80 -8.26 -10.80
CA LEU A 30 -4.95 -7.07 -10.71
C LEU A 30 -3.62 -7.37 -10.02
N PHE A 31 -3.62 -8.29 -9.06
CA PHE A 31 -2.42 -8.68 -8.33
C PHE A 31 -1.57 -9.70 -9.12
N ILE A 32 -2.22 -10.68 -9.75
CA ILE A 32 -1.58 -11.66 -10.63
C ILE A 32 -2.16 -11.50 -12.04
N PRO A 33 -1.46 -10.85 -12.98
CA PRO A 33 -1.98 -10.61 -14.32
C PRO A 33 -2.47 -11.91 -14.97
N GLY A 34 -3.73 -11.92 -15.39
CA GLY A 34 -4.36 -13.06 -16.07
C GLY A 34 -4.87 -14.18 -15.15
N ASN A 35 -4.58 -14.17 -13.85
CA ASN A 35 -5.05 -15.18 -12.89
C ASN A 35 -5.96 -14.56 -11.84
N TRP A 36 -7.08 -15.22 -11.56
CA TRP A 36 -7.97 -14.77 -10.50
C TRP A 36 -7.36 -14.99 -9.11
N SER A 37 -7.56 -14.01 -8.24
CA SER A 37 -7.12 -14.00 -6.85
C SER A 37 -8.10 -13.22 -6.00
N TRP A 38 -8.17 -13.52 -4.69
CA TRP A 38 -8.96 -12.75 -3.76
C TRP A 38 -8.20 -11.51 -3.27
N SER A 39 -8.92 -10.41 -3.09
CA SER A 39 -8.39 -9.17 -2.53
C SER A 39 -7.91 -9.30 -1.08
N ASP A 40 -8.34 -10.33 -0.36
CA ASP A 40 -7.93 -10.62 1.02
C ASP A 40 -6.71 -11.56 1.12
N GLY A 41 -6.15 -11.99 -0.02
CA GLY A 41 -4.99 -12.87 -0.09
C GLY A 41 -5.30 -14.35 0.25
N THR A 42 -6.56 -14.71 0.50
CA THR A 42 -6.92 -16.11 0.71
C THR A 42 -6.71 -16.95 -0.55
N SER A 43 -6.45 -18.24 -0.37
CA SER A 43 -6.21 -19.16 -1.48
C SER A 43 -7.40 -19.22 -2.44
N TRP A 44 -7.15 -18.98 -3.73
CA TRP A 44 -8.13 -19.20 -4.79
C TRP A 44 -8.36 -20.70 -4.99
N ASN A 45 -9.39 -21.25 -4.34
CA ASN A 45 -9.71 -22.68 -4.35
C ASN A 45 -11.15 -22.97 -4.82
N PHE A 46 -11.90 -21.95 -5.19
CA PHE A 46 -13.27 -22.04 -5.65
C PHE A 46 -13.62 -20.85 -6.54
N ASP A 47 -14.33 -21.11 -7.63
CA ASP A 47 -14.90 -20.11 -8.51
C ASP A 47 -16.28 -20.55 -9.01
N ASP A 48 -17.14 -19.56 -9.28
CA ASP A 48 -18.49 -19.80 -9.84
C ASP A 48 -18.79 -18.87 -11.02
N PHE A 49 -17.80 -18.67 -11.89
CA PHE A 49 -17.95 -17.84 -13.08
C PHE A 49 -18.96 -18.45 -14.07
N GLY A 50 -19.97 -17.67 -14.46
CA GLY A 50 -20.98 -18.09 -15.42
C GLY A 50 -20.45 -18.06 -16.86
N LYS A 51 -20.01 -16.87 -17.31
CA LYS A 51 -19.37 -16.68 -18.61
C LYS A 51 -18.12 -15.82 -18.42
N GLU A 52 -16.98 -16.37 -18.79
CA GLU A 52 -15.72 -15.64 -18.72
C GLU A 52 -15.48 -14.77 -19.97
N ASP A 53 -14.72 -13.71 -19.76
CA ASP A 53 -14.07 -12.91 -20.80
C ASP A 53 -12.59 -12.71 -20.44
N ASN A 54 -11.77 -12.38 -21.44
CA ASN A 54 -10.33 -12.18 -21.29
C ASN A 54 -9.93 -10.71 -21.09
N ILE A 55 -10.90 -9.81 -20.87
CA ILE A 55 -10.68 -8.36 -20.91
C ILE A 55 -10.89 -7.74 -19.51
N SER A 56 -11.90 -8.23 -18.81
CA SER A 56 -12.33 -7.76 -17.50
C SER A 56 -11.46 -8.37 -16.40
N ASN A 57 -11.05 -7.52 -15.46
CA ASN A 57 -10.10 -7.86 -14.40
C ASN A 57 -10.71 -7.86 -12.99
N CYS A 58 -11.97 -7.46 -12.84
CA CYS A 58 -12.68 -7.48 -11.56
C CYS A 58 -13.87 -8.43 -11.62
N GLY A 59 -14.15 -9.13 -10.53
CA GLY A 59 -15.25 -10.07 -10.42
C GLY A 59 -16.44 -9.43 -9.70
N ALA A 60 -17.62 -9.58 -10.28
CA ALA A 60 -18.88 -9.19 -9.66
C ALA A 60 -19.82 -10.40 -9.61
N VAL A 61 -20.83 -10.37 -8.74
CA VAL A 61 -21.92 -11.33 -8.75
C VAL A 61 -23.09 -10.74 -9.51
N GLN A 62 -23.61 -11.49 -10.48
CA GLN A 62 -24.85 -11.16 -11.17
C GLN A 62 -26.04 -11.59 -10.31
N LEU A 63 -26.81 -10.63 -9.80
CA LEU A 63 -27.87 -10.90 -8.82
C LEU A 63 -29.02 -11.77 -9.35
N GLN A 64 -29.31 -11.71 -10.66
CA GLN A 64 -30.36 -12.52 -11.28
C GLN A 64 -30.04 -14.02 -11.27
N THR A 65 -28.76 -14.39 -11.33
CA THR A 65 -28.31 -15.78 -11.49
C THR A 65 -27.49 -16.28 -10.30
N GLY A 66 -27.00 -15.37 -9.45
CA GLY A 66 -26.03 -15.66 -8.40
C GLY A 66 -24.62 -16.01 -8.91
N LYS A 67 -24.42 -16.02 -10.24
CA LYS A 67 -23.14 -16.39 -10.86
C LYS A 67 -22.17 -15.24 -10.86
N TRP A 68 -20.88 -15.57 -10.83
CA TRP A 68 -19.84 -14.57 -10.93
C TRP A 68 -19.65 -14.20 -12.39
N ILE A 69 -19.39 -12.91 -12.63
CA ILE A 69 -19.14 -12.35 -13.95
C ILE A 69 -17.86 -11.53 -13.89
N PRO A 70 -17.01 -11.62 -14.91
CA PRO A 70 -15.98 -10.60 -15.14
C PRO A 70 -16.66 -9.27 -15.45
N ALA A 71 -16.17 -8.20 -14.85
CA ALA A 71 -16.65 -6.84 -15.06
C ALA A 71 -15.49 -5.84 -15.14
N ASN A 72 -15.78 -4.70 -15.78
CA ASN A 72 -14.84 -3.60 -15.85
C ASN A 72 -14.70 -2.98 -14.46
N CYS A 73 -13.48 -2.96 -13.92
CA CYS A 73 -13.19 -2.43 -12.59
C CYS A 73 -13.61 -0.96 -12.38
N LEU A 74 -13.86 -0.21 -13.46
CA LEU A 74 -14.32 1.18 -13.42
C LEU A 74 -15.84 1.32 -13.34
N ASP A 75 -16.60 0.21 -13.41
CA ASP A 75 -18.05 0.24 -13.29
C ASP A 75 -18.46 0.61 -11.86
N VAL A 76 -19.50 1.43 -11.74
CA VAL A 76 -20.10 1.78 -10.46
C VAL A 76 -21.10 0.68 -10.09
N LYS A 77 -20.79 -0.09 -9.04
CA LYS A 77 -21.65 -1.14 -8.47
C LYS A 77 -21.57 -1.11 -6.94
N PRO A 78 -22.63 -1.53 -6.21
CA PRO A 78 -22.53 -1.83 -4.79
C PRO A 78 -21.53 -2.98 -4.53
N PHE A 79 -21.14 -3.20 -3.28
CA PHE A 79 -20.17 -4.24 -2.91
C PHE A 79 -20.56 -4.97 -1.63
N SER A 80 -20.08 -6.21 -1.49
CA SER A 80 -20.23 -7.01 -0.26
C SER A 80 -18.87 -7.20 0.42
N CYS A 81 -18.80 -7.00 1.73
CA CYS A 81 -17.60 -7.20 2.53
C CYS A 81 -17.66 -8.51 3.31
N LEU A 82 -16.53 -9.25 3.33
CA LEU A 82 -16.33 -10.36 4.25
C LEU A 82 -15.63 -9.86 5.51
N VAL A 83 -16.19 -10.19 6.68
CA VAL A 83 -15.57 -9.93 7.98
C VAL A 83 -15.28 -11.28 8.65
N ASN A 84 -14.03 -11.54 9.02
CA ASN A 84 -13.66 -12.77 9.71
C ASN A 84 -14.07 -12.67 11.19
N GLU A 85 -14.99 -13.53 11.65
CA GLU A 85 -15.40 -13.60 13.06
C GLU A 85 -14.24 -13.93 14.02
N ALA A 86 -13.16 -14.56 13.52
CA ALA A 86 -11.94 -14.81 14.28
C ALA A 86 -11.13 -13.53 14.61
N ALA A 87 -11.51 -12.37 14.08
CA ALA A 87 -11.00 -11.06 14.48
C ALA A 87 -11.79 -10.42 15.65
N SER A 88 -12.78 -11.12 16.21
CA SER A 88 -13.48 -10.70 17.43
C SER A 88 -12.74 -11.12 18.71
N GLU A 89 -11.50 -10.66 18.87
CA GLU A 89 -10.96 -10.58 20.23
C GLU A 89 -11.77 -9.57 21.04
N PRO A 90 -11.96 -9.77 22.36
CA PRO A 90 -12.72 -8.85 23.20
C PRO A 90 -12.14 -7.44 23.10
N ILE A 91 -12.97 -6.50 22.65
CA ILE A 91 -12.62 -5.10 22.42
C ILE A 91 -12.21 -4.47 23.77
N THR A 92 -10.91 -4.46 24.07
CA THR A 92 -10.33 -3.52 25.02
C THR A 92 -9.69 -2.38 24.25
N THR A 93 -10.33 -1.20 24.33
CA THR A 93 -9.90 0.08 23.75
C THR A 93 -9.83 0.08 22.21
N SER A 94 -10.89 0.59 21.56
CA SER A 94 -10.90 0.86 20.12
C SER A 94 -9.75 1.80 19.78
N LYS A 95 -8.67 1.26 19.20
CA LYS A 95 -7.63 2.09 18.59
C LYS A 95 -8.29 2.88 17.46
N PRO A 96 -8.10 4.20 17.38
CA PRO A 96 -8.69 4.98 16.31
C PRO A 96 -8.29 4.39 14.95
N THR A 97 -9.20 4.40 13.99
CA THR A 97 -8.97 3.91 12.61
C THR A 97 -9.05 5.05 11.60
N THR A 98 -9.34 6.26 12.07
CA THR A 98 -9.51 7.46 11.24
C THR A 98 -8.18 8.18 11.09
N CYS A 99 -7.80 8.50 9.86
CA CYS A 99 -6.65 9.35 9.60
C CYS A 99 -7.07 10.83 9.56
N LEU A 100 -6.09 11.72 9.74
CA LEU A 100 -6.26 13.14 9.44
C LEU A 100 -6.71 13.34 7.99
N ASP A 101 -7.40 14.45 7.72
CA ASP A 101 -7.80 14.81 6.36
C ASP A 101 -6.57 14.83 5.43
N THR A 102 -6.72 14.31 4.21
CA THR A 102 -5.64 14.08 3.21
C THR A 102 -4.62 12.97 3.50
N TRP A 103 -4.79 12.19 4.58
CA TRP A 103 -3.98 10.99 4.86
C TRP A 103 -4.71 9.71 4.47
N THR A 104 -3.95 8.72 4.04
CA THR A 104 -4.47 7.41 3.62
C THR A 104 -4.20 6.37 4.68
N TYR A 105 -5.25 5.73 5.19
CA TYR A 105 -5.13 4.59 6.10
C TYR A 105 -4.69 3.34 5.32
N TYR A 106 -3.66 2.65 5.82
CA TYR A 106 -3.28 1.34 5.32
C TYR A 106 -3.57 0.27 6.38
N SER A 107 -4.60 -0.54 6.12
CA SER A 107 -5.13 -1.50 7.09
C SER A 107 -4.12 -2.58 7.50
N THR A 108 -3.20 -2.95 6.61
CA THR A 108 -2.19 -3.99 6.89
C THR A 108 -1.26 -3.57 8.02
N THR A 109 -0.86 -2.29 8.08
CA THR A 109 0.03 -1.78 9.13
C THR A 109 -0.75 -1.12 10.26
N GLY A 110 -1.97 -0.66 10.01
CA GLY A 110 -2.77 0.12 10.96
C GLY A 110 -2.25 1.55 11.16
N TYR A 111 -1.54 2.09 10.15
CA TYR A 111 -1.00 3.45 10.15
C TYR A 111 -1.61 4.29 9.02
N CYS A 112 -1.46 5.60 9.17
CA CYS A 112 -1.83 6.60 8.18
C CYS A 112 -0.58 7.06 7.43
N TYR A 113 -0.70 7.23 6.12
CA TYR A 113 0.39 7.66 5.25
C TYR A 113 0.01 8.87 4.42
N ARG A 114 0.97 9.74 4.15
CA ARG A 114 0.77 10.91 3.28
C ARG A 114 2.00 11.16 2.42
N LEU A 115 1.76 11.28 1.12
CA LEU A 115 2.78 11.64 0.15
C LEU A 115 2.86 13.16 0.01
N PHE A 116 4.05 13.71 0.19
CA PHE A 116 4.35 15.10 -0.14
C PHE A 116 5.09 15.14 -1.47
N VAL A 117 4.45 15.76 -2.46
CA VAL A 117 4.96 15.87 -3.84
C VAL A 117 5.96 17.01 -4.02
N ASP A 118 5.95 17.98 -3.10
CA ASP A 118 6.93 19.05 -3.04
C ASP A 118 8.24 18.50 -2.49
N ALA A 119 9.29 18.53 -3.31
CA ALA A 119 10.58 17.99 -2.93
C ALA A 119 11.26 18.88 -1.89
N SER A 120 11.87 18.26 -0.88
CA SER A 120 12.60 18.95 0.19
C SER A 120 13.83 18.16 0.61
N THR A 121 14.73 18.78 1.37
CA THR A 121 15.85 18.05 1.97
C THR A 121 15.32 17.04 2.99
N TRP A 122 16.13 16.03 3.34
CA TRP A 122 15.69 14.98 4.27
C TRP A 122 15.32 15.55 5.65
N LEU A 123 16.08 16.54 6.12
CA LEU A 123 15.82 17.22 7.40
C LEU A 123 14.51 18.00 7.38
N GLU A 124 14.28 18.80 6.33
CA GLU A 124 13.04 19.57 6.17
C GLU A 124 11.82 18.66 6.03
N ALA A 125 11.97 17.53 5.34
CA ALA A 125 10.92 16.53 5.18
C ALA A 125 10.52 15.90 6.52
N GLU A 126 11.50 15.50 7.35
CA GLU A 126 11.24 14.99 8.70
C GLU A 126 10.58 16.04 9.59
N ASP A 127 11.06 17.29 9.58
CA ASP A 127 10.47 18.37 10.34
C ASP A 127 9.03 18.65 9.89
N ARG A 128 8.73 18.56 8.59
CA ARG A 128 7.37 18.71 8.09
C ARG A 128 6.44 17.59 8.55
N CYS A 129 6.90 16.34 8.56
CA CYS A 129 6.11 15.23 9.11
C CYS A 129 5.80 15.46 10.59
N LYS A 130 6.77 15.93 11.39
CA LYS A 130 6.58 16.20 12.82
C LYS A 130 5.54 17.26 13.13
N VAL A 131 5.36 18.25 12.26
CA VAL A 131 4.29 19.26 12.41
C VAL A 131 2.91 18.61 12.46
N ASP A 132 2.70 17.51 11.72
CA ASP A 132 1.44 16.77 11.70
C ASP A 132 1.44 15.59 12.73
N GLY A 133 2.36 15.60 13.71
CA GLY A 133 2.50 14.52 14.70
C GLY A 133 3.00 13.20 14.13
N ALA A 134 3.67 13.25 12.97
CA ALA A 134 4.13 12.11 12.20
C ALA A 134 5.66 12.08 12.10
N HIS A 135 6.17 11.06 11.42
CA HIS A 135 7.58 10.94 11.04
C HIS A 135 7.69 10.55 9.57
N LEU A 136 8.87 10.70 8.96
CA LEU A 136 9.15 10.02 7.69
C LEU A 136 8.92 8.51 7.84
N ALA A 137 8.36 7.89 6.81
CA ALA A 137 7.90 6.52 6.88
C ALA A 137 9.01 5.53 7.29
N SER A 138 8.73 4.76 8.35
CA SER A 138 9.39 3.51 8.69
C SER A 138 8.77 2.35 7.92
N ILE A 139 9.55 1.29 7.73
CA ILE A 139 9.17 0.10 6.95
C ILE A 139 9.58 -1.14 7.74
N HIS A 140 8.63 -2.06 7.95
CA HIS A 140 8.81 -3.25 8.81
C HIS A 140 8.55 -4.58 8.11
N ASP A 141 7.99 -4.57 6.91
CA ASP A 141 7.77 -5.77 6.11
C ASP A 141 7.73 -5.45 4.60
N GLU A 142 7.64 -6.51 3.80
CA GLU A 142 7.61 -6.40 2.34
C GLU A 142 6.31 -5.75 1.82
N ASP A 143 5.18 -5.96 2.50
CA ASP A 143 3.89 -5.41 2.08
C ASP A 143 3.83 -3.90 2.29
N GLU A 144 4.33 -3.41 3.43
CA GLU A 144 4.52 -1.98 3.71
C GLU A 144 5.52 -1.36 2.73
N ASN A 145 6.63 -2.05 2.45
CA ASN A 145 7.63 -1.57 1.50
C ASN A 145 7.03 -1.36 0.10
N LEU A 146 6.28 -2.34 -0.40
CA LEU A 146 5.60 -2.26 -1.70
C LEU A 146 4.50 -1.22 -1.69
N PHE A 147 3.72 -1.13 -0.61
CA PHE A 147 2.70 -0.11 -0.44
C PHE A 147 3.33 1.28 -0.53
N VAL A 148 4.37 1.60 0.25
CA VAL A 148 5.03 2.90 0.25
C VAL A 148 5.62 3.23 -1.13
N ALA A 149 6.24 2.24 -1.79
CA ALA A 149 6.80 2.43 -3.12
C ALA A 149 5.73 2.76 -4.18
N ASN A 150 4.60 2.05 -4.15
CA ASN A 150 3.49 2.26 -5.07
C ASN A 150 2.69 3.52 -4.73
N PHE A 151 2.51 3.81 -3.45
CA PHE A 151 1.82 5.00 -2.96
C PHE A 151 2.52 6.28 -3.41
N ALA A 152 3.85 6.24 -3.49
CA ALA A 152 4.67 7.34 -4.01
C ALA A 152 4.76 7.39 -5.55
N ASN A 153 4.26 6.36 -6.26
CA ASN A 153 4.33 6.28 -7.71
C ASN A 153 3.24 7.17 -8.33
N TYR A 154 3.63 8.35 -8.78
CA TYR A 154 2.71 9.36 -9.34
C TYR A 154 2.70 9.35 -10.90
N PRO A 155 1.55 9.53 -11.57
CA PRO A 155 1.44 9.56 -13.03
C PRO A 155 2.39 10.59 -13.67
N GLY A 156 3.17 10.18 -14.67
CA GLY A 156 4.18 11.01 -15.34
C GLY A 156 5.64 10.68 -14.95
N ALA A 157 5.84 9.80 -13.97
CA ALA A 157 7.14 9.23 -13.62
C ALA A 157 7.56 8.12 -14.61
N ASN A 158 7.54 8.35 -15.92
CA ASN A 158 7.72 7.30 -16.95
C ASN A 158 9.12 7.28 -17.60
N VAL A 159 10.06 8.12 -17.16
CA VAL A 159 11.42 8.20 -17.72
C VAL A 159 12.42 7.77 -16.65
N CYS A 160 13.52 7.07 -17.00
CA CYS A 160 14.57 6.61 -16.09
C CYS A 160 15.36 7.78 -15.47
N ASP A 161 14.68 8.59 -14.68
CA ASP A 161 15.20 9.82 -14.09
C ASP A 161 15.60 9.57 -12.63
N ALA A 162 16.74 10.14 -12.24
CA ALA A 162 17.27 10.09 -10.88
C ALA A 162 16.33 10.76 -9.86
N HIS A 163 15.36 11.56 -10.34
CA HIS A 163 14.31 12.19 -9.55
C HIS A 163 13.20 11.24 -9.01
N LYS A 164 13.35 9.91 -9.15
CA LYS A 164 12.40 8.90 -8.63
C LYS A 164 12.86 8.25 -7.34
N GLN A 165 13.21 9.08 -6.39
CA GLN A 165 13.57 8.70 -5.04
C GLN A 165 12.59 9.37 -4.09
N ILE A 166 12.23 8.66 -3.03
CA ILE A 166 11.51 9.26 -1.91
C ILE A 166 12.33 9.14 -0.64
N TRP A 167 12.29 10.15 0.20
CA TRP A 167 12.83 10.01 1.55
C TRP A 167 12.01 9.03 2.36
N THR A 168 12.73 8.21 3.13
CA THR A 168 12.19 7.39 4.21
C THR A 168 12.79 7.87 5.53
N GLY A 169 12.27 7.40 6.66
CA GLY A 169 12.78 7.75 7.98
C GLY A 169 14.11 7.08 8.32
N LEU A 170 14.74 6.38 7.38
CA LEU A 170 15.92 5.57 7.66
C LEU A 170 17.17 6.46 7.72
N TYR A 171 17.85 6.45 8.85
CA TYR A 171 19.06 7.23 9.08
C TYR A 171 20.08 6.51 9.95
N THR A 172 21.32 7.00 9.97
CA THR A 172 22.37 6.55 10.88
C THR A 172 23.12 7.74 11.48
N GLU A 173 23.53 7.63 12.74
CA GLU A 173 24.40 8.63 13.39
C GLU A 173 25.88 8.41 13.03
N ASP A 174 26.22 7.19 12.61
CA ASP A 174 27.57 6.77 12.23
C ASP A 174 27.51 6.00 10.91
N SER A 175 27.80 6.69 9.80
CA SER A 175 27.81 6.07 8.47
C SER A 175 28.92 5.05 8.26
N LYS A 176 29.99 5.04 9.08
CA LYS A 176 31.03 4.02 8.99
C LYS A 176 30.61 2.74 9.70
N ALA A 177 29.97 2.85 10.85
CA ALA A 177 29.47 1.71 11.61
C ALA A 177 28.15 1.13 11.07
N LEU A 178 27.46 1.85 10.16
CA LEU A 178 26.21 1.42 9.52
C LEU A 178 25.10 1.04 10.51
N LYS A 179 24.99 1.80 11.62
CA LYS A 179 23.99 1.60 12.66
C LYS A 179 22.68 2.32 12.32
N TRP A 180 21.97 1.77 11.34
CA TRP A 180 20.71 2.30 10.84
C TRP A 180 19.57 2.21 11.87
N LYS A 181 18.72 3.24 11.88
CA LYS A 181 17.54 3.41 12.75
C LYS A 181 16.46 4.17 12.00
N TRP A 182 15.21 4.02 12.42
CA TRP A 182 14.09 4.83 11.95
C TRP A 182 13.91 6.10 12.80
N THR A 183 13.49 7.22 12.20
CA THR A 183 13.28 8.49 12.90
C THR A 183 12.13 8.47 13.90
N ASP A 184 11.16 7.59 13.71
CA ASP A 184 10.03 7.36 14.63
C ASP A 184 10.41 6.47 15.84
N GLY A 185 11.65 6.00 15.91
CA GLY A 185 12.16 5.16 17.00
C GLY A 185 11.72 3.69 16.94
N THR A 186 11.02 3.28 15.88
CA THR A 186 10.65 1.88 15.68
C THR A 186 11.87 1.00 15.38
N PRO A 187 11.79 -0.32 15.62
CA PRO A 187 12.92 -1.23 15.37
C PRO A 187 13.34 -1.23 13.90
N TYR A 188 14.65 -1.33 13.66
CA TYR A 188 15.20 -1.57 12.33
C TYR A 188 15.24 -3.07 12.03
N ASP A 189 14.08 -3.64 11.71
CA ASP A 189 13.82 -5.07 11.53
C ASP A 189 13.67 -5.50 10.06
N TYR A 190 13.33 -4.58 9.16
CA TYR A 190 13.24 -4.84 7.72
C TYR A 190 14.36 -4.19 6.92
N LYS A 191 14.84 -4.90 5.89
CA LYS A 191 15.98 -4.48 5.06
C LYS A 191 15.72 -4.83 3.61
N ASN A 192 15.66 -3.82 2.75
CA ASN A 192 15.51 -3.99 1.30
C ASN A 192 16.52 -3.12 0.54
N TRP A 193 17.79 -3.27 0.86
CA TRP A 193 18.86 -2.47 0.24
C TRP A 193 19.06 -2.83 -1.22
N PHE A 194 19.37 -1.82 -2.02
CA PHE A 194 19.89 -2.00 -3.37
C PHE A 194 21.23 -2.77 -3.30
N PRO A 195 21.51 -3.71 -4.24
CA PRO A 195 22.79 -4.42 -4.24
C PRO A 195 24.00 -3.47 -4.19
N GLY A 196 24.87 -3.64 -3.19
CA GLY A 196 26.02 -2.76 -2.96
C GLY A 196 25.78 -1.63 -1.93
N PHE A 197 24.57 -1.52 -1.39
CA PHE A 197 24.21 -0.60 -0.31
C PHE A 197 23.93 -1.36 1.00
N PRO A 198 24.04 -0.69 2.17
CA PRO A 198 24.52 0.69 2.34
C PRO A 198 26.03 0.80 2.15
N ILE A 199 26.49 1.92 1.61
CA ILE A 199 27.92 2.22 1.44
C ILE A 199 28.45 2.79 2.77
N PRO A 200 29.50 2.20 3.38
CA PRO A 200 30.11 2.75 4.58
C PRO A 200 30.76 4.12 4.34
N GLY A 201 30.55 5.05 5.27
CA GLY A 201 31.23 6.35 5.30
C GLY A 201 30.68 7.44 4.37
N VAL A 202 29.57 7.20 3.67
CA VAL A 202 28.84 8.25 2.92
C VAL A 202 27.78 8.92 3.81
N SER A 203 26.75 9.55 3.22
CA SER A 203 25.69 10.25 3.97
C SER A 203 24.89 9.36 4.94
N ASN A 204 24.20 10.04 5.84
CA ASN A 204 23.53 9.48 7.00
C ASN A 204 22.02 9.21 6.80
N CYS A 205 21.46 9.50 5.64
CA CYS A 205 20.04 9.32 5.32
C CYS A 205 19.89 8.38 4.12
N ALA A 206 18.77 7.69 4.06
CA ALA A 206 18.44 6.82 2.94
C ALA A 206 17.14 7.25 2.26
N TYR A 207 17.05 6.88 0.99
CA TYR A 207 15.86 7.04 0.17
C TYR A 207 15.46 5.69 -0.42
N MET A 208 14.21 5.60 -0.83
CA MET A 208 13.65 4.48 -1.56
C MET A 208 13.49 4.83 -3.04
N HIS A 209 13.86 3.91 -3.91
CA HIS A 209 13.55 3.99 -5.34
C HIS A 209 12.13 3.50 -5.61
N ILE A 210 11.32 4.33 -6.26
CA ILE A 210 9.86 4.11 -6.45
C ILE A 210 9.47 3.67 -7.87
N ALA A 211 10.45 3.50 -8.76
CA ALA A 211 10.22 2.97 -10.10
C ALA A 211 11.04 1.70 -10.32
N PRO A 212 10.59 0.82 -11.23
CA PRO A 212 11.49 -0.12 -11.87
C PRO A 212 12.47 0.67 -12.72
N ILE A 213 13.55 1.14 -12.11
CA ILE A 213 14.70 1.65 -12.85
C ILE A 213 15.14 0.47 -13.72
N CYS A 214 15.04 0.56 -15.04
CA CYS A 214 15.81 -0.27 -15.97
C CYS A 214 15.91 -1.77 -15.59
N ASN A 215 14.78 -2.45 -15.33
CA ASN A 215 14.70 -3.87 -14.89
C ASN A 215 15.01 -4.17 -13.40
N HIS A 216 14.94 -3.20 -12.50
CA HIS A 216 15.07 -3.41 -11.05
C HIS A 216 13.71 -3.48 -10.32
N LYS A 217 13.67 -4.20 -9.19
CA LYS A 217 12.51 -4.26 -8.28
C LYS A 217 12.27 -2.88 -7.65
N THR A 218 11.00 -2.47 -7.54
CA THR A 218 10.63 -1.23 -6.82
C THR A 218 10.86 -1.38 -5.31
N GLY A 219 10.99 -0.27 -4.60
CA GLY A 219 11.12 -0.24 -3.15
C GLY A 219 12.52 -0.52 -2.62
N LEU A 220 13.55 -0.58 -3.49
CA LEU A 220 14.93 -0.75 -3.05
C LEU A 220 15.46 0.52 -2.39
N ILE A 221 16.16 0.35 -1.27
CA ILE A 221 16.69 1.44 -0.43
C ILE A 221 18.16 1.65 -0.73
N ALA A 222 18.60 2.90 -0.79
CA ALA A 222 20.00 3.29 -0.89
C ALA A 222 20.30 4.46 0.05
N ASN A 223 21.47 4.44 0.69
CA ASN A 223 21.91 5.61 1.43
C ASN A 223 22.46 6.66 0.48
N ASN A 224 22.11 7.91 0.74
CA ASN A 224 22.51 9.04 -0.10
C ASN A 224 24.04 9.12 -0.16
N ILE A 225 24.59 9.28 -1.35
CA ILE A 225 26.04 9.34 -1.56
C ILE A 225 26.58 10.74 -1.24
N ASP A 226 25.76 11.77 -1.41
CA ASP A 226 26.13 13.16 -1.17
C ASP A 226 25.82 13.58 0.28
N SER A 227 24.88 14.52 0.46
CA SER A 227 24.46 15.04 1.76
C SER A 227 22.95 15.04 1.88
N CYS A 228 22.46 14.71 3.08
CA CYS A 228 21.05 14.86 3.46
C CYS A 228 20.54 16.31 3.36
N LYS A 229 21.45 17.28 3.22
CA LYS A 229 21.16 18.71 3.12
C LYS A 229 21.14 19.23 1.68
N SER A 230 21.62 18.47 0.70
CA SER A 230 21.79 18.95 -0.68
C SER A 230 20.81 18.32 -1.64
N LEU A 231 20.47 17.04 -1.45
CA LEU A 231 19.47 16.38 -2.28
C LEU A 231 18.08 16.78 -1.81
N ILE A 232 17.22 17.17 -2.76
CA ILE A 232 15.79 17.34 -2.52
C ILE A 232 15.04 16.18 -3.16
N ALA A 233 14.09 15.62 -2.43
CA ALA A 233 13.25 14.54 -2.91
C ALA A 233 11.85 14.64 -2.31
N ARG A 234 10.89 13.99 -2.96
CA ARG A 234 9.56 13.76 -2.40
C ARG A 234 9.68 12.85 -1.18
N TYR A 235 8.63 12.77 -0.37
CA TYR A 235 8.69 11.99 0.86
C TYR A 235 7.33 11.50 1.29
N VAL A 236 7.33 10.39 2.03
CA VAL A 236 6.13 9.82 2.63
C VAL A 236 6.25 9.95 4.15
N CYS A 237 5.24 10.54 4.78
CA CYS A 237 5.10 10.55 6.23
C CYS A 237 4.20 9.39 6.68
N LYS A 238 4.42 8.91 7.89
CA LYS A 238 3.67 7.85 8.59
C LYS A 238 3.27 8.32 9.99
N SER A 239 2.02 8.10 10.36
CA SER A 239 1.48 8.44 11.69
C SER A 239 0.50 7.38 12.19
N LEU A 240 0.30 7.36 13.51
CA LEU A 240 -0.82 6.62 14.09
C LEU A 240 -2.15 7.29 13.71
N PRO A 241 -3.24 6.53 13.59
CA PRO A 241 -4.58 7.11 13.43
C PRO A 241 -4.96 8.04 14.58
N SER A 242 -5.88 8.99 14.29
CA SER A 242 -6.42 10.02 15.19
C SER A 242 -7.65 9.57 15.95
#